data_AF-A0A966CJL2-F1
#
_entry.id   AF-A0A966CJL2-F1
#
_cell.length_a   1.000
_cell.length_b   1.000
_cell.length_c   1.000
_cell.angle_alpha   90.00
_cell.angle_beta   90.00
_cell.angle_gamma   90.00
#
_symmetry.space_group_name_H-M   'P 1'
#
loop_
_entity.id
_entity.type
_entity.pdbx_description
1 polymer ?
#
loop_
_entity_poly.entity_id
_entity_poly.type
_entity_poly.pdbx_seq_one_letter_code
_entity_poly.pdbx_strand_id
1 'polypeptide(L)'
;FTLVVYGQLILENAKIYAVGGDLLDQIADFMVRDFSKHALNIYNKPSSTPQQMDYCLHMMRKPAVDASRFGRVWDEVYALKDAYEMNP
;
A
#
# COMPACT_ATOMS: atom_id res chain seq x y z
N PHE A 1 6.34 9.65 -5.68
CA PHE A 1 6.57 9.27 -7.09
C PHE A 1 6.68 7.76 -7.23
N THR A 2 7.59 7.10 -6.52
CA THR A 2 7.82 5.64 -6.63
C THR A 2 6.64 4.76 -6.23
N LEU A 3 5.83 5.15 -5.23
CA LEU A 3 4.68 4.34 -4.78
C LEU A 3 3.67 4.02 -5.88
N VAL A 4 3.44 4.93 -6.83
CA VAL A 4 2.48 4.70 -7.93
C VAL A 4 2.99 3.59 -8.85
N VAL A 5 4.28 3.65 -9.20
CA VAL A 5 4.93 2.64 -10.07
C VAL A 5 4.95 1.28 -9.39
N TYR A 6 5.29 1.22 -8.09
CA TYR A 6 5.23 -0.03 -7.34
C TYR A 6 3.80 -0.56 -7.21
N GLY A 7 2.81 0.30 -6.98
CA GLY A 7 1.41 -0.10 -6.89
C GLY A 7 0.92 -0.74 -8.18
N GLN A 8 1.25 -0.13 -9.33
CA GLN A 8 0.97 -0.71 -10.63
C GLN A 8 1.65 -2.09 -10.80
N LEU A 9 2.96 -2.18 -10.54
CA LEU A 9 3.71 -3.43 -10.68
C LEU A 9 3.13 -4.56 -9.79
N ILE A 10 2.78 -4.23 -8.55
CA ILE A 10 2.16 -5.17 -7.61
C ILE A 10 0.83 -5.66 -8.15
N LEU A 11 -0.06 -4.76 -8.61
CA LEU A 11 -1.38 -5.12 -9.12
C LEU A 11 -1.31 -5.93 -10.43
N GLU A 12 -0.38 -5.61 -11.33
CA GLU A 12 -0.16 -6.37 -12.57
C GLU A 12 0.32 -7.79 -12.29
N ASN A 13 1.26 -7.92 -11.34
CA ASN A 13 1.84 -9.22 -10.97
C ASN A 13 0.97 -10.04 -10.02
N ALA A 14 0.02 -9.41 -9.31
CA ALA A 14 -0.86 -10.08 -8.37
C ALA A 14 -1.58 -11.28 -8.99
N LYS A 15 -2.04 -11.13 -10.24
CA LYS A 15 -2.70 -12.22 -10.98
C LYS A 15 -1.73 -13.30 -11.44
N ILE A 16 -0.51 -12.90 -11.82
CA ILE A 16 0.53 -13.82 -12.32
C ILE A 16 1.00 -14.76 -11.19
N TYR A 17 1.23 -14.23 -9.99
CA TYR A 17 1.67 -15.00 -8.84
C TYR A 17 0.52 -15.52 -7.95
N ALA A 18 -0.74 -15.36 -8.39
CA ALA A 18 -1.93 -15.74 -7.63
C ALA A 18 -1.92 -15.22 -6.17
N VAL A 19 -1.54 -13.95 -6.00
CA VAL A 19 -1.46 -13.31 -4.68
C VAL A 19 -2.85 -13.16 -4.08
N GLY A 20 -3.01 -13.58 -2.82
CA GLY A 20 -4.27 -13.49 -2.09
C GLY A 20 -4.73 -12.05 -1.85
N GLY A 21 -6.05 -11.85 -1.86
CA GLY A 21 -6.67 -10.54 -1.67
C GLY A 21 -6.32 -9.88 -0.33
N ASP A 22 -6.26 -10.66 0.75
CA ASP A 22 -5.90 -10.15 2.07
C ASP A 22 -4.49 -9.53 2.11
N LEU A 23 -3.51 -10.16 1.45
CA LEU A 23 -2.15 -9.62 1.37
C LEU A 23 -2.10 -8.35 0.49
N LEU A 24 -2.81 -8.34 -0.65
CA LEU A 24 -2.90 -7.16 -1.52
C LEU A 24 -3.53 -5.97 -0.79
N ASP A 25 -4.62 -6.21 -0.07
CA ASP A 25 -5.31 -5.19 0.71
C ASP A 25 -4.46 -4.70 1.88
N GLN A 26 -3.67 -5.60 2.49
CA GLN A 26 -2.72 -5.24 3.54
C GLN A 26 -1.59 -4.35 3.00
N ILE A 27 -1.14 -4.58 1.77
CA ILE A 27 -0.18 -3.70 1.08
C ILE A 27 -0.84 -2.35 0.75
N ALA A 28 -2.04 -2.36 0.17
CA ALA A 28 -2.76 -1.14 -0.19
C ALA A 28 -3.01 -0.24 1.03
N ASP A 29 -3.25 -0.83 2.20
CA ASP A 29 -3.47 -0.10 3.44
C ASP A 29 -2.33 0.86 3.81
N PHE A 30 -1.07 0.43 3.77
CA PHE A 30 0.05 1.33 4.04
C PHE A 30 0.30 2.28 2.85
N MET A 31 0.13 1.81 1.61
CA MET A 31 0.34 2.64 0.43
C MET A 31 -0.62 3.84 0.39
N VAL A 32 -1.89 3.66 0.73
CA VAL A 32 -2.89 4.74 0.81
C VAL A 32 -2.52 5.77 1.88
N ARG A 33 -2.05 5.31 3.04
CA ARG A 33 -1.60 6.18 4.15
C ARG A 33 -0.38 7.00 3.74
N ASP A 34 0.60 6.37 3.12
CA ASP A 34 1.82 7.05 2.66
C ASP A 34 1.53 8.04 1.53
N PHE A 35 0.66 7.67 0.58
CA PHE A 35 0.24 8.58 -0.48
C PHE A 35 -0.47 9.81 0.08
N SER A 36 -1.36 9.62 1.05
CA SER A 36 -2.04 10.72 1.75
C SER A 36 -1.07 11.61 2.52
N LYS A 37 -0.06 11.03 3.18
CA LYS A 37 1.01 11.79 3.84
C LYS A 37 1.81 12.64 2.86
N HIS A 38 2.15 12.12 1.69
CA HIS A 38 2.82 12.89 0.64
C HIS A 38 1.95 14.00 0.07
N ALA A 39 0.65 13.75 -0.15
CA ALA A 39 -0.30 14.77 -0.60
C ALA A 39 -0.40 15.90 0.43
N LEU A 40 -0.50 15.59 1.72
CA LEU A 40 -0.51 16.59 2.80
C LEU A 40 0.78 17.43 2.82
N ASN A 41 1.95 16.79 2.62
CA ASN A 41 3.21 17.51 2.56
C ASN A 41 3.26 18.53 1.40
N ILE A 42 2.69 18.19 0.23
CA ILE A 42 2.59 19.11 -0.90
C ILE A 42 1.58 20.21 -0.59
N TYR A 43 0.39 19.85 -0.12
CA TYR A 43 -0.67 20.80 0.25
C TYR A 43 -0.17 21.92 1.16
N ASN A 44 0.70 21.59 2.13
CA ASN A 44 1.22 22.56 3.11
C ASN A 44 2.39 23.43 2.61
N LYS A 45 2.91 23.22 1.39
CA LYS A 45 4.01 24.06 0.89
C LYS A 45 3.51 25.46 0.54
N PRO A 46 4.26 26.54 0.87
CA PRO A 46 3.89 27.90 0.52
C PRO A 46 3.84 28.14 -1.00
N SER A 47 4.53 27.30 -1.79
CA SER A 47 4.56 27.38 -3.26
C SER A 47 3.39 26.65 -3.95
N SER A 48 2.50 25.99 -3.19
CA SER A 48 1.40 25.23 -3.77
C SER A 48 0.30 26.17 -4.27
N THR A 49 -0.12 25.97 -5.52
CA THR A 49 -1.23 26.74 -6.09
C THR A 49 -2.57 26.23 -5.56
N PRO A 50 -3.65 27.04 -5.59
CA PRO A 50 -4.98 26.59 -5.20
C PRO A 50 -5.44 25.31 -5.94
N GLN A 51 -5.11 25.19 -7.23
CA GLN A 51 -5.43 24.00 -8.02
C GLN A 51 -4.63 22.76 -7.55
N GLN A 52 -3.35 22.92 -7.21
CA GLN A 52 -2.55 21.82 -6.66
C GLN A 52 -3.05 21.37 -5.29
N MET A 53 -3.48 22.31 -4.45
CA MET A 53 -4.08 22.03 -3.15
C MET A 53 -5.37 21.22 -3.29
N ASP A 54 -6.25 21.60 -4.22
CA ASP A 54 -7.48 20.86 -4.52
C ASP A 54 -7.18 19.41 -4.94
N TYR A 55 -6.23 19.18 -5.85
CA TYR A 55 -5.81 17.83 -6.20
C TYR A 55 -5.26 17.04 -5.01
N CYS A 56 -4.48 17.67 -4.12
CA CYS A 56 -3.96 17.01 -2.93
C CYS A 56 -5.10 16.54 -1.99
N LEU A 57 -6.17 17.33 -1.84
CA LEU A 57 -7.36 16.94 -1.08
C LEU A 57 -8.05 15.71 -1.68
N HIS A 58 -8.13 15.62 -3.02
CA HIS A 58 -8.68 14.46 -3.72
C HIS A 58 -7.84 13.20 -3.54
N MET A 59 -6.52 13.35 -3.40
CA MET A 59 -5.57 12.25 -3.19
C MET A 59 -5.60 11.69 -1.76
N MET A 60 -6.01 12.49 -0.78
CA MET A 60 -6.07 12.05 0.62
C MET A 60 -7.29 11.14 0.85
N ARG A 61 -7.00 9.90 1.28
CA ARG A 61 -8.00 8.86 1.53
C ARG A 61 -7.66 8.09 2.80
N LYS A 62 -8.68 7.51 3.43
CA LYS A 62 -8.49 6.56 4.53
C LYS A 62 -8.51 5.15 3.94
N PRO A 63 -7.58 4.26 4.34
CA PRO A 63 -7.67 2.86 3.95
C PRO A 63 -8.91 2.21 4.58
N ALA A 64 -9.37 1.11 3.98
CA ALA A 64 -10.48 0.33 4.52
C ALA A 64 -10.11 -0.27 5.88
N VAL A 65 -11.02 -0.13 6.85
CA VAL A 65 -10.85 -0.71 8.19
C VAL A 65 -11.15 -2.20 8.12
N ASP A 66 -10.14 -3.02 8.32
CA ASP A 66 -10.29 -4.45 8.62
C ASP A 66 -9.25 -4.84 9.68
N ALA A 67 -9.69 -4.91 10.93
CA ALA A 67 -8.84 -5.27 12.06
C ALA A 67 -8.40 -6.74 12.02
N SER A 68 -9.15 -7.60 11.32
CA SER A 68 -8.91 -9.03 11.25
C SER A 68 -7.95 -9.44 10.12
N ARG A 69 -7.83 -8.61 9.07
CA ARG A 69 -6.94 -8.84 7.92
C ARG A 69 -5.49 -9.07 8.33
N PHE A 70 -4.98 -8.28 9.27
CA PHE A 70 -3.62 -8.44 9.76
C PHE A 70 -3.38 -9.83 10.35
N GLY A 71 -4.36 -10.36 11.11
CA GLY A 71 -4.27 -11.70 11.69
C GLY A 71 -4.22 -12.79 10.62
N ARG A 72 -5.10 -12.72 9.61
CA ARG A 72 -5.12 -13.67 8.49
C ARG A 72 -3.77 -13.69 7.73
N VAL A 73 -3.25 -12.52 7.40
CA VAL A 73 -1.94 -12.39 6.74
C VAL A 73 -0.81 -12.90 7.64
N TRP A 74 -0.88 -12.62 8.95
CA TRP A 74 0.11 -13.10 9.91
C TRP A 74 0.15 -14.63 9.99
N ASP A 75 -1.01 -15.28 10.03
CA ASP A 75 -1.11 -16.73 10.09
C ASP A 75 -0.47 -17.38 8.85
N GLU A 76 -0.69 -16.82 7.65
CA GLU A 76 -0.05 -17.26 6.40
C GLU A 76 1.48 -17.14 6.46
N VAL A 77 1.99 -16.00 6.91
CA VAL A 77 3.45 -15.75 6.99
C VAL A 77 4.09 -16.62 8.06
N TYR A 78 3.44 -16.76 9.21
CA TYR A 78 3.94 -17.56 10.33
C TYR A 78 4.04 -19.05 9.98
N ALA A 79 3.13 -19.56 9.14
CA ALA A 79 3.20 -20.92 8.64
C ALA A 79 4.47 -21.22 7.80
N LEU A 80 5.12 -20.18 7.26
CA LEU A 80 6.39 -20.30 6.52
C LEU A 80 7.63 -20.30 7.43
N LYS A 81 7.44 -20.21 8.76
CA LYS A 81 8.55 -20.25 9.72
C LYS A 81 9.36 -21.54 9.53
N ASP A 82 10.68 -21.40 9.47
CA ASP A 82 11.64 -22.49 9.30
C ASP A 82 11.49 -23.28 7.97
N ALA A 83 10.68 -22.82 7.01
CA ALA A 83 10.45 -23.50 5.74
C ALA A 83 11.54 -23.23 4.68
N TYR A 84 12.39 -22.21 4.89
CA TYR A 84 13.49 -21.89 3.97
C TYR A 84 14.72 -22.74 4.26
N GLU A 85 15.12 -23.56 3.29
CA GLU A 85 16.40 -24.26 3.26
C GLU A 85 17.25 -23.70 2.10
N MET A 86 18.49 -23.32 2.38
CA MET A 86 19.43 -22.96 1.31
C MET A 86 19.80 -24.20 0.51
N ASN A 87 19.77 -24.10 -0.82
CA ASN A 87 20.42 -25.12 -1.66
C ASN A 87 21.93 -25.10 -1.35
N PRO A 88 22.53 -26.24 -0.95
CA PRO A 88 23.95 -26.34 -0.67
C PRO A 88 24.83 -26.16 -1.92
#